data_AF-A0A5Q2N3R1-F1
#
_entry.id   AF-A0A5Q2N3R1-F1
#
_cell.length_a   1.000
_cell.length_b   1.000
_cell.length_c   1.000
_cell.angle_alpha   90.00
_cell.angle_beta   90.00
_cell.angle_gamma   90.00
#
_symmetry.space_group_name_H-M   'P 1'
#
loop_
_entity.id
_entity.type
_entity.pdbx_description
1 polymer ?
#
loop_
_entity_poly.entity_id
_entity_poly.type
_entity_poly.pdbx_seq_one_letter_code
_entity_poly.pdbx_strand_id
1 'polypeptide(L)'
;MEKMKIYDPLVKKVFEAEIMKRYELHEDAEFLLVKFQTEDEDLFEIAVIRYDDGHYFTTPDWQGQQPKSPKEISKYKWVDINFTQTILLNGLPRYLPF
;
A
#
# COMPACT_ATOMS: atom_id res chain seq x y z
N MET A 1 4.86 -16.90 8.08
CA MET A 1 4.89 -15.78 7.11
C MET A 1 4.58 -14.51 7.86
N GLU A 2 5.26 -13.41 7.55
CA GLU A 2 5.02 -12.12 8.19
C GLU A 2 3.69 -11.52 7.70
N LYS A 3 3.02 -10.78 8.58
CA LYS A 3 1.70 -10.22 8.32
C LYS A 3 1.68 -8.73 8.66
N MET A 4 0.80 -7.98 8.01
CA MET A 4 0.48 -6.61 8.37
C MET A 4 -1.02 -6.37 8.38
N LYS A 5 -1.46 -5.36 9.13
CA LYS A 5 -2.84 -4.89 9.11
C LYS A 5 -3.01 -3.84 8.04
N ILE A 6 -4.06 -3.95 7.25
CA ILE A 6 -4.42 -2.97 6.22
C ILE A 6 -5.85 -2.55 6.47
N TYR A 7 -6.06 -1.25 6.65
CA TYR A 7 -7.38 -0.65 6.77
C TYR A 7 -7.93 -0.25 5.41
N ASP A 8 -9.16 -0.67 5.11
CA ASP A 8 -9.96 -0.20 3.99
C ASP A 8 -11.01 0.80 4.49
N PRO A 9 -10.91 2.09 4.14
CA PRO A 9 -11.87 3.10 4.57
C PRO A 9 -13.23 3.01 3.86
N LEU A 10 -13.34 2.34 2.69
CA LEU A 10 -14.61 2.19 1.98
C LEU A 10 -15.57 1.26 2.74
N VAL A 11 -15.03 0.14 3.24
CA VAL A 11 -15.80 -0.83 4.05
C VAL A 11 -15.57 -0.67 5.56
N LYS A 12 -14.67 0.23 5.96
CA LYS A 12 -14.29 0.51 7.37
C LYS A 12 -13.85 -0.74 8.14
N LYS A 13 -13.04 -1.58 7.49
CA LYS A 13 -12.53 -2.83 8.07
C LYS A 13 -11.02 -2.90 8.02
N VAL A 14 -10.45 -3.65 8.95
CA VAL A 14 -9.03 -4.01 8.96
C VAL A 14 -8.89 -5.44 8.49
N PHE A 15 -8.07 -5.64 7.47
CA PHE A 15 -7.68 -6.95 6.97
C PHE A 15 -6.31 -7.33 7.50
N GLU A 16 -6.13 -8.60 7.82
CA GLU A 16 -4.81 -9.17 8.07
C GLU A 16 -4.24 -9.67 6.74
N ALA A 17 -3.19 -9.00 6.26
CA ALA A 17 -2.57 -9.28 4.98
C ALA A 17 -1.21 -9.95 5.15
N GLU A 18 -0.98 -11.01 4.38
CA GLU A 18 0.29 -11.71 4.31
C GLU A 18 1.27 -10.95 3.41
N ILE A 19 2.49 -10.72 3.90
CA ILE A 19 3.53 -10.06 3.10
C ILE A 19 4.16 -11.12 2.19
N MET A 20 3.92 -10.97 0.88
CA MET A 20 4.39 -11.90 -0.17
C MET A 20 5.77 -11.53 -0.69
N LYS A 21 6.04 -10.23 -0.83
CA LYS A 21 7.34 -9.69 -1.23
C LYS A 21 7.64 -8.42 -0.46
N ARG A 22 8.92 -8.20 -0.18
CA ARG A 22 9.45 -6.99 0.44
C ARG A 22 10.65 -6.51 -0.35
N TYR A 23 10.70 -5.21 -0.57
CA TYR A 23 11.85 -4.51 -1.13
C TYR A 23 12.12 -3.30 -0.26
N GLU A 24 13.33 -3.24 0.31
CA GLU A 24 13.82 -2.03 0.96
C GLU A 24 13.96 -0.91 -0.07
N LEU A 25 13.55 0.29 0.31
CA LEU A 25 13.69 1.51 -0.48
C LEU A 25 14.59 2.49 0.29
N HIS A 26 14.88 3.62 -0.34
CA HIS A 26 15.48 4.76 0.35
C HIS A 26 14.49 5.45 1.30
N GLU A 27 14.99 6.36 2.13
CA GLU A 27 14.17 7.18 3.06
C GLU A 27 13.32 6.33 4.02
N ASP A 28 13.92 5.27 4.58
CA ASP A 28 13.36 4.38 5.61
C ASP A 28 11.97 3.82 5.23
N ALA A 29 11.81 3.54 3.93
CA ALA A 29 10.59 3.03 3.34
C ALA A 29 10.76 1.62 2.79
N GLU A 30 9.65 0.92 2.64
CA GLU A 30 9.60 -0.40 2.05
C GLU A 30 8.45 -0.50 1.05
N PHE A 31 8.70 -1.17 -0.08
CA PHE A 31 7.66 -1.63 -0.99
C PHE A 31 7.28 -3.06 -0.63
N LEU A 32 6.01 -3.28 -0.35
CA LEU A 32 5.45 -4.58 -0.01
C LEU A 32 4.42 -4.98 -1.07
N LEU A 33 4.46 -6.25 -1.49
CA LEU A 33 3.28 -6.90 -2.06
C LEU A 33 2.63 -7.74 -0.99
N VAL A 34 1.34 -7.52 -0.79
CA VAL A 34 0.58 -8.15 0.28
C VAL A 34 -0.66 -8.80 -0.27
N LYS A 35 -1.09 -9.86 0.41
CA LYS A 35 -2.24 -10.66 -0.01
C LYS A 35 -3.20 -10.85 1.16
N PHE A 36 -4.49 -10.63 0.92
CA PHE A 36 -5.52 -10.86 1.94
C PHE A 36 -6.82 -11.31 1.28
N GLN A 37 -7.72 -11.85 2.09
CA GLN A 37 -9.03 -12.30 1.66
C GLN A 37 -10.10 -11.49 2.39
N THR A 38 -11.18 -11.14 1.69
CA THR A 38 -12.36 -10.50 2.31
C THR A 38 -13.33 -11.56 2.84
N GLU A 39 -14.37 -11.12 3.55
CA GLU A 39 -15.44 -12.00 4.03
C GLU A 39 -16.23 -12.67 2.90
N ASP A 40 -16.32 -12.00 1.74
CA ASP A 40 -16.97 -12.52 0.53
C ASP A 40 -16.05 -13.47 -0.28
N GLU A 41 -14.99 -13.96 0.35
CA GLU A 41 -13.95 -14.84 -0.21
C GLU A 41 -13.10 -14.25 -1.35
N ASP A 42 -13.29 -12.98 -1.71
CA ASP A 42 -12.47 -12.31 -2.71
C ASP A 42 -11.02 -12.19 -2.26
N LEU A 43 -10.12 -12.58 -3.15
CA LEU A 43 -8.69 -12.58 -2.90
C LEU A 43 -8.03 -11.37 -3.54
N PHE A 44 -7.40 -10.55 -2.71
CA PHE A 44 -6.71 -9.34 -3.12
C PHE A 44 -5.21 -9.51 -3.00
N GLU A 45 -4.49 -9.00 -4.00
CA GLU A 45 -3.04 -8.78 -3.92
C GLU A 45 -2.79 -7.33 -4.25
N ILE A 46 -2.31 -6.54 -3.28
CA ILE A 46 -2.11 -5.09 -3.45
C ILE A 46 -0.66 -4.69 -3.17
N ALA A 47 -0.28 -3.53 -3.68
CA ALA A 47 0.99 -2.91 -3.33
C ALA A 47 0.84 -1.93 -2.17
N VAL A 48 1.82 -1.92 -1.27
CA VAL A 48 1.90 -1.02 -0.12
C VAL A 48 3.27 -0.37 -0.08
N ILE A 49 3.33 0.95 0.13
CA ILE A 49 4.54 1.64 0.58
C ILE A 49 4.40 1.88 2.07
N ARG A 50 5.28 1.31 2.90
CA ARG A 50 5.27 1.49 4.35
C ARG A 50 6.54 2.20 4.80
N TYR A 51 6.41 3.15 5.72
CA TYR A 51 7.52 3.82 6.38
C TYR A 51 7.76 3.24 7.79
N ASP A 52 8.94 3.51 8.34
CA ASP A 52 9.40 3.02 9.64
C ASP A 52 8.52 3.41 10.84
N ASP A 53 7.92 4.59 10.79
CA ASP A 53 6.95 5.09 11.78
C ASP A 53 5.57 4.38 11.72
N GLY A 54 5.40 3.46 10.77
CA GLY A 54 4.21 2.64 10.59
C GLY A 54 3.13 3.23 9.69
N HIS A 55 3.27 4.47 9.19
CA HIS A 55 2.35 4.97 8.17
C HIS A 55 2.59 4.27 6.83
N TYR A 56 1.53 4.15 6.03
CA TYR A 56 1.63 3.48 4.75
C TYR A 56 0.64 4.05 3.72
N PHE A 57 0.92 3.76 2.46
CA PHE A 57 0.14 4.17 1.30
C PHE A 57 -0.18 2.96 0.42
N THR A 58 -1.35 2.98 -0.21
CA THR A 58 -1.77 1.96 -1.18
C THR A 58 -2.20 2.63 -2.49
N THR A 59 -2.45 1.84 -3.53
CA THR A 59 -3.26 2.32 -4.65
C THR A 59 -4.71 2.55 -4.19
N PRO A 60 -5.47 3.46 -4.83
CA PRO A 60 -6.87 3.71 -4.46
C PRO A 60 -7.83 2.61 -4.95
N ASP A 61 -7.46 1.92 -6.02
CA ASP A 61 -8.20 0.79 -6.57
C ASP A 61 -7.41 -0.49 -6.23
N TRP A 62 -8.01 -1.33 -5.38
CA TRP A 62 -7.42 -2.61 -4.93
C TRP A 62 -7.82 -3.78 -5.84
N GLN A 63 -8.89 -3.64 -6.63
CA GLN A 63 -9.30 -4.65 -7.63
C GLN A 63 -8.56 -4.47 -8.96
N GLY A 64 -8.08 -3.26 -9.22
CA GLY A 64 -7.35 -2.90 -10.42
C GLY A 64 -5.90 -3.42 -10.45
N GLN A 65 -5.20 -3.04 -11.52
CA GLN A 65 -3.78 -3.36 -11.69
C GLN A 65 -2.95 -2.76 -10.56
N GLN A 66 -1.94 -3.50 -10.13
CA GLN A 66 -1.04 -3.13 -9.04
C GLN A 66 0.40 -3.07 -9.55
N PRO A 67 1.22 -2.12 -9.06
CA PRO A 67 2.65 -2.20 -9.27
C PRO A 67 3.18 -3.51 -8.67
N LYS A 68 4.07 -4.20 -9.37
CA LYS A 68 4.67 -5.47 -8.92
C LYS A 68 6.12 -5.33 -8.51
N SER A 69 6.68 -4.13 -8.66
CA SER A 69 8.06 -3.80 -8.26
C SER A 69 8.23 -2.30 -7.94
N PRO A 70 9.29 -1.94 -7.21
CA PRO A 70 9.60 -0.53 -6.92
C PRO A 70 9.75 0.37 -8.16
N LYS A 71 10.16 -0.19 -9.30
CA LYS A 71 10.34 0.56 -10.57
C LYS A 71 9.02 1.12 -11.13
N GLU A 72 7.88 0.67 -10.62
CA GLU A 72 6.57 1.05 -11.10
C GLU A 72 5.85 2.04 -10.19
N ILE A 73 6.41 2.37 -9.01
CA ILE A 73 5.78 3.26 -8.01
C ILE A 73 5.30 4.56 -8.67
N SER A 74 6.12 5.17 -9.53
CA SER A 74 5.82 6.43 -10.20
C SER A 74 4.71 6.36 -11.26
N LYS A 75 4.30 5.15 -11.67
CA LYS A 75 3.25 4.95 -12.67
C LYS A 75 1.85 4.90 -12.07
N TYR A 76 1.74 4.86 -10.75
CA TYR A 76 0.47 4.70 -10.03
C TYR A 76 0.18 5.90 -9.15
N LYS A 77 -1.12 6.09 -8.87
CA LYS A 77 -1.59 6.99 -7.83
C LYS A 77 -1.55 6.27 -6.49
N TRP A 78 -1.22 7.02 -5.45
CA TRP A 78 -1.13 6.52 -4.09
C TRP A 78 -2.01 7.36 -3.16
N VAL A 79 -2.63 6.69 -2.20
CA VAL A 79 -3.48 7.30 -1.18
C VAL A 79 -3.10 6.80 0.20
N ASP A 80 -3.37 7.62 1.21
CA ASP A 80 -3.25 7.21 2.61
C ASP A 80 -4.44 6.36 3.06
N ILE A 81 -4.44 5.96 4.34
CA ILE A 81 -5.51 5.17 4.96
C ILE A 81 -6.89 5.85 4.96
N ASN A 82 -6.95 7.15 4.69
CA ASN A 82 -8.18 7.96 4.61
C ASN A 82 -8.56 8.28 3.17
N PHE A 83 -7.93 7.65 2.18
CA PHE A 83 -8.10 7.93 0.75
C PHE A 83 -7.68 9.35 0.34
N THR A 84 -6.86 10.02 1.16
CA THR A 84 -6.28 11.32 0.84
C THR A 84 -5.20 11.14 -0.23
N GLN A 85 -5.29 11.93 -1.29
CA GLN A 85 -4.31 11.89 -2.37
C GLN A 85 -2.92 12.33 -1.87
N THR A 86 -1.90 11.63 -2.35
CA THR A 86 -0.49 11.91 -2.05
C THR A 86 0.22 12.60 -3.20
N ILE A 87 1.41 13.15 -2.93
CA ILE A 87 2.38 13.52 -3.96
C ILE A 87 3.51 12.49 -4.00
N LEU A 88 4.16 12.37 -5.14
CA LEU A 88 5.41 11.64 -5.26
C LEU A 88 6.58 12.61 -5.06
N LEU A 89 7.28 12.48 -3.94
CA LEU A 89 8.54 13.19 -3.68
C LEU A 89 9.67 12.15 -3.71
N ASN A 90 10.72 12.42 -4.48
CA ASN A 90 11.84 11.48 -4.68
C ASN A 90 11.39 10.06 -5.09
N GLY A 91 10.30 9.98 -5.85
CA GLY A 91 9.74 8.72 -6.33
C GLY A 91 8.92 7.92 -5.32
N LEU A 92 8.68 8.45 -4.11
CA LEU A 92 7.88 7.80 -3.06
C LEU A 92 6.64 8.65 -2.68
N PRO A 93 5.51 8.01 -2.32
CA PRO A 93 4.32 8.74 -1.86
C PRO A 93 4.56 9.42 -0.52
N ARG A 94 4.12 10.67 -0.43
CA ARG A 94 4.16 11.54 0.76
C ARG A 94 2.82 12.25 0.94
N TYR A 95 2.51 12.59 2.18
CA TYR A 95 1.45 13.55 2.47
C TYR A 95 1.69 14.86 1.70
N LEU A 96 0.61 15.47 1.23
CA LEU A 96 0.66 16.82 0.70
C LEU A 96 1.15 17.77 1.82
N PRO A 97 2.25 18.50 1.62
CA PRO A 97 2.61 19.57 2.56
C PRO A 97 1.51 20.63 2.51
N PHE A 98 0.92 20.93 3.67
CA PHE A 98 -0.05 22.01 3.85
C PHE A 98 0.65 23.35 4.03
#